data_AF-A0AAD9BUC4-F1
#
_entry.id   AF-A0AAD9BUC4-F1
#
_cell.length_a   1.000
_cell.length_b   1.000
_cell.length_c   1.000
_cell.angle_alpha   90.00
_cell.angle_beta   90.00
_cell.angle_gamma   90.00
#
_symmetry.space_group_name_H-M   'P 1'
#
loop_
_entity.id
_entity.type
_entity.pdbx_description
1 polymer ?
#
loop_
_entity_poly.entity_id
_entity_poly.type
_entity_poly.pdbx_seq_one_letter_code
_entity_poly.pdbx_strand_id
1 'polypeptide(L)'
;MAQYILRNKKLPAVLPEHLRLPSVEVQYSRHLIPEERMCQHCPGNVPLSDPVLITHEAKILTKSRIVNDVSPYCKSCHQCGAHYRYQEWKDGLHNFNDRILLDLPLCLTIRNMLQVHTAVSRVVEYLELTSGEQFPSADTVLHGYLHFEALTEHDYQYSCVSRGDHPPVVTMDLHRKGAFHLSVSDLPQPPVDFNGEQQQEVFQDHRTPQSFTERSLSLRSLISALCPRCATFREQSLQEAKEMCKKT
;
A
#
# COMPACT_ATOMS: atom_id res chain seq x y z
N MET A 1 1.72 -0.30 -17.44
CA MET A 1 1.89 0.80 -16.47
C MET A 1 2.32 0.31 -15.08
N ALA A 2 1.60 -0.62 -14.43
CA ALA A 2 1.98 -1.12 -13.11
C ALA A 2 3.43 -1.63 -13.02
N GLN A 3 3.86 -2.46 -13.97
CA GLN A 3 5.26 -2.93 -14.05
C GLN A 3 6.29 -1.80 -14.18
N TYR A 4 5.94 -0.72 -14.88
CA TYR A 4 6.81 0.44 -15.01
C TYR A 4 6.99 1.17 -13.67
N ILE A 5 5.88 1.42 -12.96
CA ILE A 5 5.89 2.07 -11.64
C ILE A 5 6.70 1.25 -10.65
N LEU A 6 6.48 -0.06 -10.59
CA LEU A 6 7.19 -0.96 -9.69
C LEU A 6 8.69 -1.04 -9.96
N ARG A 7 9.12 -0.78 -11.21
CA ARG A 7 10.53 -0.83 -11.58
C ARG A 7 11.24 0.51 -11.43
N ASN A 8 10.53 1.63 -11.65
CA ASN A 8 11.16 2.94 -11.83
C ASN A 8 10.71 4.01 -10.81
N LYS A 9 9.59 3.77 -10.12
CA LYS A 9 8.96 4.73 -9.19
C LYS A 9 8.75 4.15 -7.79
N LYS A 10 9.40 3.03 -7.48
CA LYS A 10 9.45 2.49 -6.11
C LYS A 10 10.12 3.49 -5.18
N LEU A 11 9.62 3.54 -3.95
CA LEU A 11 10.20 4.33 -2.87
C LEU A 11 11.22 3.45 -2.14
N PRO A 12 12.37 3.99 -1.73
CA PRO A 12 13.35 3.22 -0.95
C PRO A 12 12.80 2.87 0.43
N ALA A 13 13.29 1.77 1.01
CA ALA A 13 12.91 1.34 2.36
C ALA A 13 13.19 2.40 3.44
N VAL A 14 14.28 3.14 3.24
CA VAL A 14 14.64 4.28 4.07
C VAL A 14 14.57 5.54 3.21
N LEU A 15 13.48 6.31 3.37
CA LEU A 15 13.33 7.62 2.72
C LEU A 15 14.42 8.60 3.17
N PRO A 16 14.86 9.58 2.36
CA PRO A 16 15.75 10.66 2.83
C PRO A 16 15.17 11.47 3.99
N GLU A 17 16.02 11.94 4.92
CA GLU A 17 15.58 12.65 6.14
C GLU A 17 14.70 13.87 5.86
N HIS A 18 15.04 14.67 4.85
CA HIS A 18 14.27 15.84 4.45
C HIS A 18 12.85 15.53 3.96
N LEU A 19 12.56 14.28 3.57
CA LEU A 19 11.22 13.81 3.19
C LEU A 19 10.48 13.15 4.37
N ARG A 20 11.17 12.85 5.48
CA ARG A 20 10.56 12.27 6.69
C ARG A 20 10.08 13.34 7.65
N LEU A 21 10.86 14.42 7.79
CA LEU A 21 10.59 15.48 8.74
C LEU A 21 9.65 16.52 8.13
N PRO A 22 8.60 16.95 8.86
CA PRO A 22 7.74 18.04 8.39
C PRO A 22 8.59 19.32 8.33
N SER A 23 8.80 19.85 7.12
CA SER A 23 9.37 21.18 6.96
C SER A 23 8.26 22.22 7.09
N VAL A 24 8.53 23.29 7.85
CA VAL A 24 7.54 24.30 8.25
C VAL A 24 6.92 25.02 7.05
N GLU A 25 7.58 25.02 5.89
CA GLU A 25 7.15 25.73 4.68
C GLU A 25 7.30 24.91 3.39
N VAL A 26 6.87 23.63 3.38
CA VAL A 26 6.80 22.92 2.10
C VAL A 26 5.72 23.57 1.23
N GLN A 27 6.16 24.24 0.17
CA GLN A 27 5.31 24.71 -0.92
C GLN A 27 5.31 23.64 -2.02
N TYR A 28 4.18 22.94 -2.13
CA TYR A 28 3.97 22.00 -3.22
C TYR A 28 3.68 22.74 -4.52
N SER A 29 4.25 22.24 -5.61
CA SER A 29 3.85 22.68 -6.95
C SER A 29 2.35 22.43 -7.14
N ARG A 30 1.67 23.40 -7.75
CA ARG A 30 0.27 23.24 -8.16
C ARG A 30 0.14 22.49 -9.48
N HIS A 31 1.21 22.42 -10.28
CA HIS A 31 1.23 21.69 -11.55
C HIS A 31 2.14 20.48 -11.40
N LEU A 32 1.54 19.29 -11.36
CA LEU A 32 2.25 18.04 -11.14
C LEU A 32 2.38 17.30 -12.46
N ILE A 33 3.54 17.45 -13.11
CA ILE A 33 3.81 16.92 -14.45
C ILE A 33 4.76 15.72 -14.35
N PRO A 34 4.45 14.56 -14.95
CA PRO A 34 5.35 13.41 -14.95
C PRO A 34 6.71 13.76 -15.58
N GLU A 35 7.82 13.28 -15.01
CA GLU A 35 9.15 13.61 -15.51
C GLU A 35 9.47 12.96 -16.85
N GLU A 36 8.80 11.84 -17.20
CA GLU A 36 9.12 11.07 -18.39
C GLU A 36 8.99 11.92 -19.66
N ARG A 37 10.02 11.85 -20.51
CA ARG A 37 10.01 12.46 -21.85
C ARG A 37 9.87 11.42 -22.95
N MET A 38 10.31 10.20 -22.68
CA MET A 38 10.32 9.09 -23.63
C MET A 38 9.54 7.91 -23.07
N CYS A 39 8.85 7.18 -23.95
CA CYS A 39 8.15 5.94 -23.62
C CYS A 39 9.14 4.89 -23.13
N GLN A 40 8.79 4.27 -22.01
CA GLN A 40 9.57 3.26 -21.29
C GLN A 40 9.16 1.83 -21.70
N HIS A 41 8.19 1.70 -22.60
CA HIS A 41 7.69 0.43 -23.13
C HIS A 41 8.08 0.20 -24.59
N CYS A 42 8.16 1.26 -25.41
CA CYS A 42 8.48 1.13 -26.83
C CYS A 42 9.99 1.03 -27.05
N PRO A 43 10.45 0.15 -27.96
CA PRO A 43 11.80 0.25 -28.46
C PRO A 43 11.98 1.54 -29.27
N GLY A 44 13.15 2.17 -29.21
CA GLY A 44 13.49 3.29 -30.09
C GLY A 44 13.21 4.71 -29.56
N ASN A 45 13.17 4.93 -28.24
CA ASN A 45 13.07 6.27 -27.63
C ASN A 45 11.91 7.11 -28.18
N VAL A 46 10.70 6.55 -28.16
CA VAL A 46 9.50 7.22 -28.67
C VAL A 46 9.14 8.39 -27.75
N PRO A 47 9.04 9.64 -28.23
CA PRO A 47 8.67 10.78 -27.41
C PRO A 47 7.21 10.67 -26.94
N LEU A 48 6.98 11.08 -25.71
CA LEU A 48 5.63 11.19 -25.15
C LEU A 48 4.95 12.48 -25.63
N SER A 49 3.62 12.50 -25.53
CA SER A 49 2.82 13.70 -25.79
C SER A 49 3.20 14.86 -24.87
N ASP A 50 2.77 16.06 -25.24
CA ASP A 50 2.71 17.17 -24.30
C ASP A 50 1.85 16.81 -23.08
N PRO A 51 2.11 17.42 -21.90
CA PRO A 51 1.32 17.18 -20.70
C PRO A 51 -0.16 17.52 -20.91
N VAL A 52 -1.03 16.56 -20.61
CA VAL A 52 -2.49 16.72 -20.65
C VAL A 52 -3.00 16.82 -19.22
N LEU A 53 -3.76 17.88 -18.92
CA LEU A 53 -4.37 18.09 -17.61
C LEU A 53 -5.39 16.98 -17.31
N ILE A 54 -5.29 16.36 -16.13
CA ILE A 54 -6.26 15.35 -15.69
C ILE A 54 -7.44 16.02 -14.99
N THR A 55 -7.16 16.91 -14.03
CA THR A 55 -8.14 17.65 -13.24
C THR A 55 -7.49 18.89 -12.64
N HIS A 56 -8.25 19.92 -12.28
CA HIS A 56 -7.78 21.06 -11.48
C HIS A 56 -8.20 20.94 -10.00
N GLU A 57 -8.91 19.87 -9.63
CA GLU A 57 -9.54 19.71 -8.31
C GLU A 57 -8.82 18.68 -7.43
N ALA A 58 -7.59 18.31 -7.77
CA ALA A 58 -6.85 17.36 -6.94
C ALA A 58 -6.45 18.00 -5.60
N LYS A 59 -6.26 17.16 -4.60
CA LYS A 59 -5.95 17.53 -3.23
C LYS A 59 -4.66 16.84 -2.78
N ILE A 60 -3.78 17.57 -2.12
CA ILE A 60 -2.67 16.99 -1.35
C ILE A 60 -3.06 17.01 0.12
N LEU A 61 -3.11 15.83 0.73
CA LEU A 61 -3.33 15.63 2.16
C LEU A 61 -1.99 15.72 2.88
N THR A 62 -1.91 16.60 3.86
CA THR A 62 -0.75 16.72 4.76
C THR A 62 -1.19 16.51 6.20
N LYS A 63 -0.25 16.49 7.14
CA LYS A 63 -0.57 16.43 8.58
C LYS A 63 -1.27 17.68 9.13
N SER A 64 -1.17 18.81 8.43
CA SER A 64 -1.55 20.12 8.97
C SER A 64 -2.68 20.81 8.20
N ARG A 65 -2.84 20.46 6.92
CA ARG A 65 -3.80 21.07 5.99
C ARG A 65 -4.04 20.20 4.76
N ILE A 66 -5.05 20.58 3.98
CA ILE A 66 -5.36 20.07 2.66
C ILE A 66 -5.01 21.16 1.65
N VAL A 67 -4.12 20.82 0.72
CA VAL A 67 -3.77 21.71 -0.39
C VAL A 67 -4.73 21.40 -1.54
N ASN A 68 -5.70 22.29 -1.76
CA ASN A 68 -6.70 22.19 -2.82
C ASN A 68 -6.16 22.69 -4.17
N ASP A 69 -6.97 22.60 -5.23
CA ASP A 69 -6.69 23.20 -6.54
C ASP A 69 -5.36 22.76 -7.16
N VAL A 70 -5.01 21.48 -6.97
CA VAL A 70 -3.81 20.87 -7.55
C VAL A 70 -4.16 20.30 -8.92
N SER A 71 -3.28 20.55 -9.89
CA SER A 71 -3.40 20.17 -11.28
C SER A 71 -2.40 19.09 -11.66
N PRO A 72 -2.73 17.80 -11.49
CA PRO A 72 -1.92 16.72 -12.02
C PRO A 72 -2.14 16.53 -13.53
N TYR A 73 -1.06 16.17 -14.19
CA TYR A 73 -1.01 15.94 -15.63
C TYR A 73 -0.64 14.49 -15.93
N CYS A 74 -0.99 14.03 -17.12
CA CYS A 74 -0.47 12.80 -17.70
C CYS A 74 0.21 13.07 -19.05
N LYS A 75 1.02 12.13 -19.50
CA LYS A 75 1.59 12.09 -20.84
C LYS A 75 1.30 10.74 -21.47
N SER A 76 1.02 10.69 -22.76
CA SER A 76 0.71 9.43 -23.44
C SER A 76 1.72 9.12 -24.54
N CYS A 77 1.95 7.83 -24.77
CA CYS A 77 2.71 7.35 -25.92
C CYS A 77 1.75 7.12 -27.09
N HIS A 78 1.96 7.80 -28.21
CA HIS A 78 1.12 7.63 -29.41
C HIS A 78 1.26 6.25 -30.07
N GLN A 79 2.38 5.55 -29.86
CA GLN A 79 2.64 4.26 -30.51
C GLN A 79 2.04 3.07 -29.75
N CYS A 80 2.17 3.02 -28.41
CA CYS A 80 1.67 1.89 -27.61
C CYS A 80 0.48 2.23 -26.71
N GLY A 81 0.06 3.51 -26.67
CA GLY A 81 -1.04 3.95 -25.83
C GLY A 81 -0.74 3.96 -24.32
N ALA A 82 0.52 3.81 -23.89
CA ALA A 82 0.87 3.88 -22.47
C ALA A 82 0.67 5.31 -21.92
N HIS A 83 0.12 5.44 -20.71
CA HIS A 83 -0.17 6.72 -20.06
C HIS A 83 0.63 6.90 -18.78
N TYR A 84 1.55 7.85 -18.76
CA TYR A 84 2.42 8.25 -17.65
C TYR A 84 1.72 9.29 -16.79
N ARG A 85 1.56 8.99 -15.49
CA ARG A 85 0.94 9.86 -14.50
C ARG A 85 2.01 10.32 -13.51
N TYR A 86 1.80 11.47 -12.89
CA TYR A 86 2.73 12.01 -11.91
C TYR A 86 2.90 11.04 -10.73
N GLN A 87 4.12 10.57 -10.50
CA GLN A 87 4.47 9.66 -9.39
C GLN A 87 5.88 9.98 -8.86
N GLU A 88 6.23 11.26 -8.78
CA GLU A 88 7.55 11.73 -8.39
C GLU A 88 7.68 11.82 -6.86
N TRP A 89 7.93 10.68 -6.21
CA TRP A 89 7.99 10.63 -4.74
C TRP A 89 9.09 11.52 -4.14
N LYS A 90 10.11 11.87 -4.91
CA LYS A 90 11.20 12.77 -4.51
C LYS A 90 10.70 14.18 -4.19
N ASP A 91 9.55 14.57 -4.72
CA ASP A 91 8.87 15.83 -4.40
C ASP A 91 8.13 15.76 -3.05
N GLY A 92 8.27 14.66 -2.32
CA GLY A 92 7.60 14.44 -1.04
C GLY A 92 6.12 14.10 -1.19
N LEU A 93 5.69 13.66 -2.37
CA LEU A 93 4.30 13.35 -2.69
C LEU A 93 4.11 11.90 -3.14
N HIS A 94 3.05 11.29 -2.65
CA HIS A 94 2.55 10.01 -3.12
C HIS A 94 1.20 10.21 -3.83
N ASN A 95 1.17 10.01 -5.14
CA ASN A 95 -0.08 10.04 -5.90
C ASN A 95 -0.83 8.71 -5.75
N PHE A 96 -2.03 8.75 -5.17
CA PHE A 96 -2.90 7.58 -5.03
C PHE A 96 -3.75 7.37 -6.28
N ASN A 97 -4.48 8.40 -6.72
CA ASN A 97 -5.50 8.25 -7.77
C ASN A 97 -5.72 9.50 -8.65
N ASP A 98 -4.73 10.39 -8.76
CA ASP A 98 -4.76 11.65 -9.51
C ASP A 98 -5.76 12.70 -8.99
N ARG A 99 -6.54 12.38 -7.96
CA ARG A 99 -7.41 13.32 -7.25
C ARG A 99 -6.98 13.51 -5.81
N ILE A 100 -6.40 12.49 -5.21
CA ILE A 100 -5.88 12.48 -3.85
C ILE A 100 -4.40 12.11 -3.93
N LEU A 101 -3.58 12.98 -3.37
CA LEU A 101 -2.17 12.76 -3.12
C LEU A 101 -1.95 12.86 -1.61
N LEU A 102 -1.01 12.08 -1.09
CA LEU A 102 -0.59 12.14 0.30
C LEU A 102 0.84 12.65 0.35
N ASP A 103 1.15 13.57 1.26
CA ASP A 103 2.56 13.86 1.53
C ASP A 103 3.23 12.67 2.23
N LEU A 104 4.52 12.46 1.95
CA LEU A 104 5.27 11.35 2.56
C LEU A 104 5.30 11.44 4.09
N PRO A 105 5.42 12.64 4.71
CA PRO A 105 5.27 12.74 6.15
C PRO A 105 3.96 12.16 6.68
N LEU A 106 2.79 12.44 6.08
CA LEU A 106 1.50 11.89 6.50
C LEU A 106 1.49 10.37 6.36
N CYS A 107 1.99 9.82 5.26
CA CYS A 107 2.14 8.37 5.08
C CYS A 107 2.93 7.73 6.24
N LEU A 108 4.06 8.34 6.62
CA LEU A 108 4.87 7.88 7.75
C LEU A 108 4.16 8.03 9.11
N THR A 109 3.38 9.10 9.30
CA THR A 109 2.56 9.24 10.51
C THR A 109 1.51 8.14 10.59
N ILE A 110 0.81 7.83 9.49
CA ILE A 110 -0.17 6.75 9.45
C ILE A 110 0.52 5.41 9.77
N ARG A 111 1.70 5.14 9.19
CA ARG A 111 2.53 3.96 9.52
C ARG A 111 2.81 3.85 11.00
N ASN A 112 3.34 4.91 11.62
CA ASN A 112 3.70 4.93 13.03
C ASN A 112 2.46 4.75 13.93
N MET A 113 1.34 5.39 13.57
CA MET A 113 0.08 5.25 14.31
C MET A 113 -0.46 3.82 14.24
N LEU A 114 -0.37 3.17 13.08
CA LEU A 114 -0.75 1.76 12.94
C LEU A 114 0.15 0.83 13.76
N GLN A 115 1.46 1.12 13.85
CA GLN A 115 2.40 0.36 14.67
C GLN A 115 2.06 0.44 16.17
N VAL A 116 1.49 1.55 16.63
CA VAL A 116 0.96 1.69 18.01
C VAL A 116 -0.53 1.39 18.11
N HIS A 117 -1.06 0.60 17.17
CA HIS A 117 -2.45 0.08 17.17
C HIS A 117 -3.56 1.14 17.09
N THR A 118 -3.26 2.31 16.52
CA THR A 118 -4.27 3.35 16.26
C THR A 118 -4.91 3.13 14.89
N ALA A 119 -6.24 3.04 14.86
CA ALA A 119 -6.99 2.90 13.61
C ALA A 119 -6.88 4.16 12.74
N VAL A 120 -6.86 4.01 11.41
CA VAL A 120 -6.78 5.15 10.48
C VAL A 120 -7.96 6.12 10.65
N SER A 121 -9.15 5.63 11.03
CA SER A 121 -10.29 6.52 11.36
C SER A 121 -9.99 7.49 12.49
N ARG A 122 -9.23 7.07 13.50
CA ARG A 122 -8.77 7.94 14.60
C ARG A 122 -7.69 8.91 14.15
N VAL A 123 -6.84 8.49 13.21
CA VAL A 123 -5.85 9.38 12.60
C VAL A 123 -6.57 10.48 11.81
N VAL A 124 -7.57 10.14 11.01
CA VAL A 124 -8.37 11.13 10.27
C VAL A 124 -9.10 12.08 11.22
N GLU A 125 -9.79 11.56 12.25
CA GLU A 125 -10.44 12.38 13.28
C GLU A 125 -9.44 13.35 13.94
N TYR A 126 -8.24 12.87 14.29
CA TYR A 126 -7.16 13.70 14.82
C TYR A 126 -6.73 14.81 13.84
N LEU A 127 -6.58 14.50 12.55
CA LEU A 127 -6.19 15.47 11.53
C LEU A 127 -7.26 16.54 11.34
N GLU A 128 -8.54 16.17 11.33
CA GLU A 128 -9.66 17.12 11.22
C GLU A 128 -9.73 18.03 12.46
N LEU A 129 -9.57 17.48 13.66
CA LEU A 129 -9.56 18.25 14.91
C LEU A 129 -8.40 19.24 14.99
N THR A 130 -7.22 18.88 14.45
CA THR A 130 -6.02 19.72 14.54
C THR A 130 -5.89 20.73 13.40
N SER A 131 -6.38 20.41 12.21
CA SER A 131 -6.37 21.32 11.05
C SER A 131 -7.61 22.21 10.95
N GLY A 132 -8.74 21.78 11.52
CA GLY A 132 -10.04 22.41 11.31
C GLY A 132 -10.64 22.16 9.92
N GLU A 133 -10.04 21.28 9.12
CA GLU A 133 -10.49 20.96 7.76
C GLU A 133 -11.12 19.57 7.68
N GLN A 134 -12.04 19.38 6.73
CA GLN A 134 -12.68 18.08 6.51
C GLN A 134 -11.82 17.21 5.57
N PHE A 135 -11.33 16.11 6.09
CA PHE A 135 -10.52 15.15 5.34
C PHE A 135 -11.41 14.21 4.52
N PRO A 136 -10.85 13.56 3.46
CA PRO A 136 -11.52 12.44 2.81
C PRO A 136 -11.84 11.32 3.80
N SER A 137 -12.77 10.44 3.43
CA SER A 137 -13.16 9.32 4.28
C SER A 137 -11.96 8.50 4.75
N ALA A 138 -12.02 7.97 5.98
CA ALA A 138 -10.97 7.13 6.53
C ALA A 138 -10.59 5.95 5.62
N ASP A 139 -11.55 5.41 4.87
CA ASP A 139 -11.33 4.38 3.85
C ASP A 139 -10.48 4.89 2.68
N THR A 140 -10.75 6.09 2.18
CA THR A 140 -9.95 6.72 1.12
C THR A 140 -8.52 6.97 1.57
N VAL A 141 -8.35 7.51 2.79
CA VAL A 141 -7.03 7.77 3.38
C VAL A 141 -6.27 6.46 3.61
N LEU A 142 -6.94 5.42 4.10
CA LEU A 142 -6.37 4.09 4.27
C LEU A 142 -5.92 3.50 2.93
N HIS A 143 -6.75 3.56 1.88
CA HIS A 143 -6.37 3.04 0.56
C HIS A 143 -5.19 3.81 -0.05
N GLY A 144 -5.14 5.13 0.13
CA GLY A 144 -3.98 5.94 -0.27
C GLY A 144 -2.70 5.53 0.45
N TYR A 145 -2.80 5.29 1.76
CA TYR A 145 -1.68 4.78 2.56
C TYR A 145 -1.26 3.36 2.13
N LEU A 146 -2.19 2.44 1.91
CA LEU A 146 -1.88 1.09 1.47
C LEU A 146 -1.22 1.06 0.08
N HIS A 147 -1.61 1.98 -0.81
CA HIS A 147 -0.95 2.16 -2.10
C HIS A 147 0.50 2.67 -1.92
N PHE A 148 0.74 3.57 -0.96
CA PHE A 148 2.09 3.98 -0.57
C PHE A 148 2.92 2.80 -0.06
N GLU A 149 2.37 1.98 0.85
CA GLU A 149 3.05 0.80 1.37
C GLU A 149 3.38 -0.21 0.27
N ALA A 150 2.48 -0.42 -0.70
CA ALA A 150 2.70 -1.33 -1.83
C ALA A 150 3.78 -0.86 -2.80
N LEU A 151 4.05 0.46 -2.87
CA LEU A 151 5.09 1.05 -3.71
C LEU A 151 6.39 1.33 -2.94
N THR A 152 6.41 1.10 -1.62
CA THR A 152 7.60 1.25 -0.80
C THR A 152 8.36 -0.06 -0.78
N GLU A 153 9.67 0.00 -1.03
CA GLU A 153 10.57 -1.10 -0.74
C GLU A 153 10.60 -1.33 0.76
N HIS A 154 10.74 -2.57 1.15
CA HIS A 154 10.75 -2.93 2.55
C HIS A 154 11.92 -3.85 2.83
N ASP A 155 12.88 -3.34 3.61
CA ASP A 155 13.94 -4.16 4.20
C ASP A 155 13.42 -4.70 5.54
N TYR A 156 12.52 -5.68 5.52
CA TYR A 156 12.14 -6.33 6.77
C TYR A 156 13.18 -7.41 7.14
N GLN A 157 13.79 -7.22 8.31
CA GLN A 157 14.55 -8.23 9.06
C GLN A 157 13.73 -8.63 10.31
N TYR A 158 12.65 -9.35 10.11
CA TYR A 158 11.74 -9.84 11.14
C TYR A 158 11.54 -11.35 11.02
N SER A 159 12.37 -12.13 11.68
CA SER A 159 12.21 -13.59 11.66
C SER A 159 11.03 -14.06 12.53
N CYS A 160 10.06 -14.79 11.96
CA CYS A 160 9.22 -15.70 12.75
C CYS A 160 10.11 -16.77 13.43
N VAL A 161 9.86 -17.09 14.71
CA VAL A 161 10.65 -18.06 15.51
C VAL A 161 10.76 -19.44 14.85
N SER A 162 9.83 -19.79 13.96
CA SER A 162 9.84 -21.08 13.26
C SER A 162 10.33 -21.03 11.79
N ARG A 163 10.34 -19.87 11.12
CA ARG A 163 10.62 -19.80 9.66
C ARG A 163 11.23 -18.50 9.12
N GLY A 164 11.59 -17.53 9.95
CA GLY A 164 12.07 -16.27 9.38
C GLY A 164 10.94 -15.45 8.76
N ASP A 165 11.31 -14.40 8.05
CA ASP A 165 10.42 -13.29 7.66
C ASP A 165 9.66 -13.50 6.33
N HIS A 166 8.57 -12.74 6.13
CA HIS A 166 7.83 -12.46 4.87
C HIS A 166 6.55 -13.24 4.48
N PRO A 167 5.58 -12.59 3.77
CA PRO A 167 5.51 -11.16 3.43
C PRO A 167 4.61 -10.33 4.38
N PRO A 168 4.99 -9.08 4.69
CA PRO A 168 4.31 -8.22 5.66
C PRO A 168 3.46 -7.13 4.99
N VAL A 169 2.20 -7.44 4.69
CA VAL A 169 1.18 -6.37 4.73
C VAL A 169 1.10 -5.96 6.19
N VAL A 170 1.04 -4.65 6.50
CA VAL A 170 0.74 -4.18 7.85
C VAL A 170 -0.44 -5.01 8.39
N THR A 171 -0.19 -5.88 9.36
CA THR A 171 -1.26 -6.70 9.95
C THR A 171 -2.11 -5.76 10.80
N MET A 172 -3.02 -5.05 10.13
CA MET A 172 -3.99 -4.19 10.77
C MET A 172 -4.85 -5.06 11.70
N ASP A 173 -5.39 -4.44 12.75
CA ASP A 173 -6.25 -5.13 13.72
C ASP A 173 -7.42 -5.87 13.05
N LEU A 174 -7.92 -5.36 11.91
CA LEU A 174 -8.93 -6.02 11.09
C LEU A 174 -8.44 -7.36 10.50
N HIS A 175 -7.19 -7.43 10.06
CA HIS A 175 -6.56 -8.69 9.60
C HIS A 175 -6.45 -9.69 10.75
N ARG A 176 -6.16 -9.22 11.96
CA ARG A 176 -6.11 -10.05 13.17
C ARG A 176 -7.50 -10.56 13.55
N LYS A 177 -8.53 -9.70 13.48
CA LYS A 177 -9.93 -10.02 13.79
C LYS A 177 -10.54 -11.06 12.83
N GLY A 178 -10.22 -10.98 11.54
CA GLY A 178 -10.62 -12.01 10.56
C GLY A 178 -9.95 -13.38 10.79
N ALA A 179 -8.72 -13.39 11.32
CA ALA A 179 -7.95 -14.61 11.58
C ALA A 179 -8.42 -15.40 12.82
N PHE A 180 -9.20 -14.81 13.74
CA PHE A 180 -9.72 -15.54 14.90
C PHE A 180 -10.84 -16.53 14.56
N HIS A 181 -11.45 -16.40 13.37
CA HIS A 181 -12.57 -17.26 12.94
C HIS A 181 -12.16 -18.41 12.01
N LEU A 182 -10.87 -18.55 11.68
CA LEU A 182 -10.36 -19.61 10.81
C LEU A 182 -9.39 -20.48 11.59
N SER A 183 -9.65 -21.79 11.64
CA SER A 183 -8.66 -22.73 12.12
C SER A 183 -7.57 -22.89 11.05
N VAL A 184 -6.32 -23.10 11.46
CA VAL A 184 -5.19 -23.31 10.51
C VAL A 184 -5.47 -24.49 9.56
N SER A 185 -6.32 -25.42 10.00
CA SER A 185 -6.78 -26.59 9.24
C SER A 185 -7.65 -26.25 8.03
N ASP A 186 -8.27 -25.07 8.00
CA ASP A 186 -9.21 -24.66 6.95
C ASP A 186 -8.50 -23.99 5.76
N LEU A 187 -7.16 -23.92 5.80
CA LEU A 187 -6.34 -23.27 4.79
C LEU A 187 -5.76 -24.31 3.81
N PRO A 188 -5.95 -24.15 2.48
CA PRO A 188 -5.24 -24.98 1.51
C PRO A 188 -3.71 -24.93 1.69
N GLN A 189 -2.97 -25.93 1.23
CA GLN A 189 -1.51 -25.86 1.23
C GLN A 189 -1.01 -25.15 -0.04
N PRO A 190 0.10 -24.39 0.02
CA PRO A 190 0.68 -23.82 -1.18
C PRO A 190 1.22 -24.90 -2.12
N PRO A 191 1.27 -24.61 -3.43
CA PRO A 191 2.00 -25.42 -4.41
C PRO A 191 3.48 -25.58 -4.05
N VAL A 192 4.08 -26.69 -4.51
CA VAL A 192 5.47 -27.09 -4.19
C VAL A 192 6.51 -26.13 -4.81
N ASP A 193 6.11 -25.42 -5.84
CA ASP A 193 6.87 -24.47 -6.66
C ASP A 193 6.64 -22.99 -6.25
N PHE A 194 6.04 -22.75 -5.09
CA PHE A 194 5.80 -21.41 -4.57
C PHE A 194 7.13 -20.69 -4.24
N ASN A 195 7.53 -19.75 -5.10
CA ASN A 195 8.76 -18.96 -4.95
C ASN A 195 8.55 -17.64 -4.19
N GLY A 196 7.35 -17.39 -3.65
CA GLY A 196 7.00 -16.13 -2.98
C GLY A 196 6.81 -14.93 -3.93
N GLU A 197 7.04 -15.10 -5.23
CA GLU A 197 6.90 -14.08 -6.27
C GLU A 197 5.65 -14.31 -7.13
N GLN A 198 4.47 -14.48 -6.53
CA GLN A 198 3.19 -14.51 -7.27
C GLN A 198 2.08 -13.93 -6.38
N GLN A 199 1.20 -13.01 -6.78
CA GLN A 199 0.91 -12.30 -8.04
C GLN A 199 0.31 -10.95 -7.65
N GLN A 200 1.03 -9.85 -7.88
CA GLN A 200 0.52 -8.49 -7.62
C GLN A 200 -0.60 -8.07 -8.60
N GLU A 201 -0.81 -8.85 -9.68
CA GLU A 201 -1.86 -8.65 -10.68
C GLU A 201 -3.28 -8.88 -10.13
N VAL A 202 -3.46 -9.83 -9.18
CA VAL A 202 -4.76 -10.07 -8.53
C VAL A 202 -5.20 -8.88 -7.67
N PHE A 203 -4.25 -8.07 -7.20
CA PHE A 203 -4.54 -6.86 -6.44
C PHE A 203 -5.10 -5.72 -7.30
N GLN A 204 -4.93 -5.76 -8.62
CA GLN A 204 -5.25 -4.65 -9.53
C GLN A 204 -6.45 -4.89 -10.45
N ASP A 205 -6.88 -6.14 -10.67
CA ASP A 205 -7.93 -6.47 -11.64
C ASP A 205 -9.38 -6.24 -11.13
N HIS A 206 -9.57 -5.81 -9.89
CA HIS A 206 -10.88 -5.47 -9.36
C HIS A 206 -11.23 -3.98 -9.58
N ARG A 207 -11.30 -3.57 -10.86
CA ARG A 207 -11.94 -2.31 -11.28
C ARG A 207 -13.31 -2.58 -11.89
N THR A 208 -14.30 -2.96 -11.08
CA THR A 208 -15.71 -2.75 -11.43
C THR A 208 -16.56 -2.57 -10.17
N PRO A 209 -17.52 -1.61 -10.17
CA PRO A 209 -18.40 -1.37 -9.05
C PRO A 209 -19.60 -2.32 -9.13
N GLN A 210 -19.40 -3.61 -8.88
CA GLN A 210 -20.50 -4.56 -8.67
C GLN A 210 -19.98 -5.81 -7.97
N SER A 211 -20.80 -6.31 -7.04
CA SER A 211 -20.64 -7.51 -6.18
C SER A 211 -19.74 -7.37 -4.93
N PHE A 212 -20.39 -7.00 -3.83
CA PHE A 212 -19.84 -6.83 -2.49
C PHE A 212 -19.78 -8.15 -1.67
N THR A 213 -20.02 -9.31 -2.29
CA THR A 213 -20.30 -10.57 -1.57
C THR A 213 -19.21 -11.65 -1.72
N GLU A 214 -18.29 -11.52 -2.67
CA GLU A 214 -17.21 -12.51 -2.90
C GLU A 214 -15.88 -12.17 -2.22
N ARG A 215 -15.79 -11.01 -1.54
CA ARG A 215 -14.56 -10.53 -0.86
C ARG A 215 -14.10 -11.37 0.34
N SER A 216 -14.90 -12.34 0.80
CA SER A 216 -14.51 -13.25 1.88
C SER A 216 -13.74 -14.50 1.41
N LEU A 217 -13.70 -14.75 0.10
CA LEU A 217 -13.04 -15.93 -0.50
C LEU A 217 -11.63 -15.62 -1.02
N SER A 218 -11.33 -14.38 -1.40
CA SER A 218 -9.98 -13.95 -1.82
C SER A 218 -8.98 -13.87 -0.65
N LEU A 219 -9.45 -13.54 0.57
CA LEU A 219 -8.61 -13.56 1.79
C LEU A 219 -8.16 -14.99 2.18
N ARG A 220 -8.93 -16.01 1.80
CA ARG A 220 -8.70 -17.42 2.17
C ARG A 220 -7.55 -18.04 1.39
N SER A 221 -7.42 -17.67 0.11
CA SER A 221 -6.33 -18.15 -0.76
C SER A 221 -4.97 -17.56 -0.38
N LEU A 222 -4.95 -16.32 0.14
CA LEU A 222 -3.74 -15.61 0.54
C LEU A 222 -3.07 -16.19 1.80
N ILE A 223 -3.85 -16.63 2.80
CA ILE A 223 -3.30 -17.17 4.05
C ILE A 223 -2.83 -18.63 3.87
N SER A 224 -3.51 -19.36 2.99
CA SER A 224 -3.18 -20.72 2.57
C SER A 224 -1.85 -20.85 1.85
N ALA A 225 -1.54 -19.89 0.97
CA ALA A 225 -0.35 -19.95 0.14
C ALA A 225 0.97 -19.75 0.93
N LEU A 226 0.91 -19.46 2.24
CA LEU A 226 2.07 -18.98 2.99
C LEU A 226 2.73 -19.96 3.97
N CYS A 227 2.14 -21.09 4.38
CA CYS A 227 2.89 -22.04 5.25
C CYS A 227 2.28 -23.47 5.47
N PRO A 228 2.75 -24.52 4.77
CA PRO A 228 2.22 -25.88 4.92
C PRO A 228 2.75 -26.70 6.13
N ARG A 229 3.67 -26.19 6.97
CA ARG A 229 4.13 -26.90 8.19
C ARG A 229 3.82 -26.19 9.52
N CYS A 230 3.04 -25.11 9.52
CA CYS A 230 2.52 -24.58 10.79
C CYS A 230 1.37 -25.45 11.35
N ALA A 231 0.82 -26.36 10.55
CA ALA A 231 -0.18 -27.33 10.99
C ALA A 231 0.38 -28.38 11.97
N THR A 232 1.64 -28.83 11.78
CA THR A 232 2.24 -29.90 12.60
C THR A 232 2.80 -29.42 13.94
N PHE A 233 3.25 -28.16 14.04
CA PHE A 233 3.81 -27.62 15.30
C PHE A 233 2.73 -27.43 16.38
N ARG A 234 1.48 -27.21 15.96
CA ARG A 234 0.34 -27.06 16.87
C ARG A 234 -0.16 -28.40 17.41
N GLU A 235 0.02 -29.50 16.68
CA GLU A 235 -0.32 -30.84 17.17
C GLU A 235 0.59 -31.28 18.32
N GLN A 236 1.89 -31.01 18.24
CA GLN A 236 2.84 -31.34 19.33
C GLN A 236 2.61 -30.50 20.58
N SER A 237 2.37 -29.19 20.43
CA SER A 237 2.13 -28.29 21.57
C SER A 237 0.75 -28.46 22.21
N LEU A 238 -0.29 -28.88 21.45
CA LEU A 238 -1.56 -29.33 22.03
C LEU A 238 -1.46 -30.70 22.72
N GLN A 239 -0.60 -31.60 22.26
CA GLN A 239 -0.34 -32.89 22.92
C GLN A 239 0.35 -32.67 24.28
N GLU A 240 1.38 -31.82 24.31
CA GLU A 240 2.11 -31.46 25.53
C GLU A 240 1.23 -30.71 26.55
N ALA A 241 0.38 -29.78 26.09
CA ALA A 241 -0.58 -29.09 26.96
C ALA A 241 -1.67 -30.03 27.51
N LYS A 242 -2.09 -31.05 26.74
CA LYS A 242 -3.04 -32.08 27.20
C LYS A 242 -2.42 -33.08 28.18
N GLU A 243 -1.13 -33.37 28.06
CA GLU A 243 -0.41 -34.19 29.05
C GLU A 243 -0.15 -33.45 30.35
N MET A 244 0.13 -32.13 30.30
CA MET A 244 0.26 -31.30 31.49
C MET A 244 -1.06 -31.16 32.28
N CYS A 245 -2.21 -31.14 31.59
CA CYS A 245 -3.53 -31.09 32.24
C CYS A 245 -4.03 -32.42 32.81
N LYS A 246 -3.32 -33.54 32.58
CA LYS A 246 -3.66 -34.88 33.12
C LYS A 246 -2.89 -35.25 34.40
N LYS A 247 -1.98 -34.41 34.88
CA LYS A 247 -1.14 -34.67 36.08
C LYS A 247 -1.45 -33.78 37.29
N THR A 248 -2.63 -33.19 37.33
CA THR A 248 -3.21 -32.51 38.51
C THR A 248 -4.65 -32.96 38.67
#